data_AF-A0A9N7JL12-F1
#
_entry.id   AF-A0A9N7JL12-F1
#
_cell.length_a   1.000
_cell.length_b   1.000
_cell.length_c   1.000
_cell.angle_alpha   90.00
_cell.angle_beta   90.00
_cell.angle_gamma   90.00
#
_symmetry.space_group_name_H-M   'P 1'
#
loop_
_entity.id
_entity.type
_entity.pdbx_description
1 polymer ?
#
loop_
_entity_poly.entity_id
_entity_poly.type
_entity_poly.pdbx_seq_one_letter_code
_entity_poly.pdbx_strand_id
1 'polypeptide(L)'
;MIFKAITVPTPKRIKRYFRKYATKERLLIYSIVGTGIGIIGLNDILAKKLVIGVLIYYGVAYEVIERSDVILSDPIFIEAIIKNQYIGYGMPIKIF
;
A
#
# COMPACT_ATOMS: atom_id res chain seq x y z
N MET A 1 17.75 -7.90 -33.15
CA MET A 1 16.94 -6.96 -32.34
C MET A 1 15.50 -7.44 -32.33
N ILE A 2 14.96 -7.84 -31.18
CA ILE A 2 13.53 -8.17 -31.04
C ILE A 2 12.82 -6.87 -30.68
N PHE A 3 12.13 -6.26 -31.63
CA PHE A 3 11.24 -5.15 -31.35
C PHE A 3 10.04 -5.70 -30.57
N LYS A 4 10.12 -5.63 -29.23
CA LYS A 4 9.00 -5.97 -28.36
C LYS A 4 7.99 -4.83 -28.45
N ALA A 5 6.91 -5.03 -29.20
CA ALA A 5 5.82 -4.07 -29.26
C ALA A 5 5.18 -3.99 -27.87
N ILE A 6 5.51 -2.94 -27.11
CA ILE A 6 4.83 -2.63 -25.85
C ILE A 6 3.51 -1.99 -26.24
N THR A 7 2.44 -2.77 -26.21
CA THR A 7 1.08 -2.25 -26.38
C THR A 7 0.75 -1.35 -25.18
N VAL A 8 0.94 -0.04 -25.35
CA VAL A 8 0.55 0.95 -24.35
C VAL A 8 -0.97 0.99 -24.29
N PRO A 9 -1.59 0.86 -23.10
CA PRO A 9 -3.04 0.92 -22.97
C PRO A 9 -3.57 2.27 -23.46
N THR A 10 -4.72 2.25 -24.12
CA THR A 10 -5.36 3.44 -24.69
C THR A 10 -5.57 4.52 -23.61
N PRO A 11 -5.44 5.83 -23.91
CA PRO A 11 -5.58 6.90 -22.91
C PRO A 11 -6.89 6.83 -22.12
N LYS A 12 -7.98 6.38 -22.76
CA LYS A 12 -9.28 6.11 -22.10
C LYS A 12 -9.20 5.03 -21.02
N ARG A 13 -8.44 3.96 -21.24
CA ARG A 13 -8.22 2.87 -20.27
C ARG A 13 -7.39 3.35 -19.09
N ILE A 14 -6.33 4.13 -19.36
CA ILE A 14 -5.50 4.75 -18.33
C ILE A 14 -6.35 5.67 -17.43
N LYS A 15 -7.14 6.57 -18.02
CA LYS A 15 -8.03 7.47 -17.27
C LYS A 15 -9.03 6.72 -16.39
N ARG A 16 -9.61 5.64 -16.89
CA ARG A 16 -10.55 4.79 -16.12
C ARG A 16 -9.86 4.08 -14.97
N TYR A 17 -8.62 3.63 -15.17
CA TYR A 17 -7.80 3.01 -14.13
C TYR A 17 -7.46 4.01 -13.02
N PHE A 18 -6.96 5.20 -13.38
CA PHE A 18 -6.70 6.27 -12.41
C PHE A 18 -7.96 6.65 -11.65
N ARG A 19 -9.10 6.80 -12.32
CA ARG A 19 -10.36 7.13 -11.63
C ARG A 19 -10.83 6.02 -10.66
N LYS A 20 -10.44 4.77 -10.89
CA LYS A 20 -10.82 3.63 -10.05
C LYS A 20 -9.89 3.45 -8.84
N TYR A 21 -8.60 3.77 -8.98
CA TYR A 21 -7.58 3.45 -7.97
C TYR A 21 -6.87 4.67 -7.37
N ALA A 22 -7.05 5.87 -7.93
CA ALA A 22 -6.48 7.11 -7.40
C ALA A 22 -7.55 7.86 -6.60
N THR A 23 -7.69 7.48 -5.33
CA THR A 23 -8.36 8.32 -4.33
C THR A 23 -7.52 9.59 -4.08
N LYS A 24 -8.16 10.67 -3.64
CA LYS A 24 -7.45 11.95 -3.39
C LYS A 24 -6.32 11.77 -2.37
N GLU A 25 -6.56 10.96 -1.35
CA GLU A 25 -5.59 10.66 -0.27
C GLU A 25 -4.39 9.88 -0.79
N ARG A 26 -4.62 8.80 -1.57
CA ARG A 26 -3.55 8.06 -2.26
C ARG A 26 -2.70 8.97 -3.12
N LEU A 27 -3.34 9.83 -3.91
CA LEU A 27 -2.63 10.73 -4.82
C LEU A 27 -1.75 11.72 -4.07
N LEU A 28 -2.22 12.26 -2.94
CA LEU A 28 -1.44 13.12 -2.06
C LEU A 28 -0.25 12.38 -1.44
N ILE A 29 -0.47 11.19 -0.88
CA ILE A 29 0.57 10.43 -0.20
C ILE A 29 1.67 10.01 -1.18
N TYR A 30 1.32 9.45 -2.35
CA TYR A 30 2.32 9.09 -3.35
C TYR A 30 3.02 10.32 -3.94
N SER A 31 2.34 11.46 -4.06
CA SER A 31 2.99 12.71 -4.50
C SER A 31 4.01 13.19 -3.48
N ILE A 32 3.70 13.13 -2.17
CA ILE A 32 4.61 13.51 -1.09
C ILE A 32 5.80 12.57 -1.03
N VAL A 33 5.56 11.25 -1.04
CA VAL A 33 6.64 10.23 -1.03
C VAL A 33 7.54 10.39 -2.26
N GLY A 34 6.97 10.50 -3.45
CA GLY A 34 7.73 10.66 -4.69
C GLY A 34 8.54 11.96 -4.72
N THR A 35 7.94 13.07 -4.32
CA THR A 35 8.62 14.39 -4.27
C THR A 35 9.73 14.37 -3.24
N GLY A 36 9.48 13.81 -2.05
CA GLY A 36 10.49 13.65 -1.00
C GLY A 36 11.68 12.81 -1.46
N ILE A 37 11.43 11.67 -2.10
CA ILE A 37 12.49 10.82 -2.68
C ILE A 37 13.27 11.58 -3.75
N GLY A 38 12.59 12.33 -4.62
CA GLY A 38 13.23 13.13 -5.66
C GLY A 38 14.17 14.19 -5.09
N ILE A 39 13.69 14.97 -4.12
CA ILE A 39 14.48 16.02 -3.46
C ILE A 39 15.69 15.41 -2.73
N ILE A 40 15.48 14.32 -1.98
CA ILE A 40 16.57 13.66 -1.24
C ILE A 40 17.57 13.02 -2.20
N GLY A 41 17.11 12.46 -3.32
CA GLY A 41 17.97 11.85 -4.32
C GLY A 41 18.89 12.84 -5.04
N LEU A 42 18.46 14.10 -5.18
CA LEU A 42 19.24 15.18 -5.78
C LEU A 42 20.26 15.83 -4.82
N ASN A 43 20.16 15.57 -3.52
CA ASN A 43 21.06 16.13 -2.51
C ASN A 43 22.05 15.08 -1.98
N ASP A 44 23.29 15.49 -1.70
CA ASP A 44 24.27 14.61 -1.06
C ASP A 44 24.13 14.67 0.47
N ILE A 45 23.15 13.93 0.96
CA ILE A 45 22.86 13.75 2.38
C ILE A 45 23.50 12.45 2.86
N LEU A 46 24.22 12.50 3.98
CA LEU A 46 24.72 11.29 4.64
C LEU A 46 23.51 10.41 5.03
N ALA A 47 23.52 9.14 4.62
CA ALA A 47 22.40 8.20 4.77
C ALA A 47 21.16 8.41 3.86
N LYS A 48 21.28 9.10 2.71
CA LYS A 48 20.18 9.24 1.71
C LYS A 48 19.42 7.96 1.39
N LYS A 49 20.13 6.83 1.26
CA LYS A 49 19.53 5.51 0.99
C LYS A 49 18.57 5.05 2.10
N LEU A 50 18.93 5.33 3.36
CA LEU A 50 18.14 4.95 4.52
C LEU A 50 16.85 5.78 4.58
N VAL A 51 16.96 7.10 4.37
CA VAL A 51 15.79 8.01 4.36
C VAL A 51 14.84 7.68 3.21
N ILE A 52 15.36 7.39 2.01
CA ILE A 52 14.56 6.92 0.87
C ILE A 52 13.87 5.59 1.20
N GLY A 53 14.58 4.65 1.83
CA GLY A 53 14.01 3.38 2.27
C GLY A 53 12.85 3.55 3.25
N VAL A 54 12.98 4.46 4.22
CA VAL A 54 11.92 4.79 5.18
C VAL A 54 10.71 5.43 4.49
N LEU A 55 10.93 6.34 3.53
CA LEU A 55 9.84 6.94 2.75
C LEU A 55 9.07 5.90 1.92
N ILE A 56 9.79 4.96 1.30
CA ILE A 56 9.16 3.84 0.58
C ILE A 56 8.37 2.96 1.57
N TYR A 57 8.94 2.65 2.74
CA TYR A 57 8.26 1.89 3.78
C TYR A 57 6.94 2.55 4.19
N TYR A 58 6.92 3.87 4.42
CA TYR A 58 5.68 4.58 4.75
C TYR A 58 4.63 4.49 3.64
N GLY A 59 5.04 4.60 2.37
CA GLY A 59 4.14 4.41 1.24
C GLY A 59 3.52 3.01 1.19
N VAL A 60 4.32 1.97 1.45
CA VAL A 60 3.86 0.57 1.49
C VAL A 60 2.95 0.33 2.71
N ALA A 61 3.34 0.82 3.89
CA ALA A 61 2.56 0.68 5.11
C ALA A 61 1.17 1.32 4.97
N TYR A 62 1.08 2.51 4.35
CA TYR A 62 -0.20 3.13 4.05
C TYR A 62 -1.09 2.23 3.19
N GLU A 63 -0.55 1.62 2.13
CA GLU A 63 -1.34 0.74 1.27
C GLU A 63 -1.78 -0.56 1.97
N VAL A 64 -0.96 -1.08 2.89
CA VAL A 64 -1.35 -2.20 3.76
C VAL A 64 -2.50 -1.80 4.69
N ILE A 65 -2.42 -0.63 5.33
CA ILE A 65 -3.47 -0.13 6.24
C ILE A 65 -4.77 0.10 5.46
N GLU A 66 -4.74 0.80 4.33
CA GLU A 66 -5.92 1.09 3.54
C GLU A 66 -6.62 -0.18 3.03
N ARG A 67 -5.86 -1.21 2.65
CA ARG A 67 -6.44 -2.53 2.31
C ARG A 67 -6.98 -3.26 3.52
N SER A 68 -6.34 -3.09 4.68
CA SER A 68 -6.77 -3.70 5.93
C SER A 68 -8.03 -3.05 6.47
N ASP A 69 -8.21 -1.74 6.32
CA ASP A 69 -9.44 -1.04 6.69
C ASP A 69 -10.65 -1.55 5.89
N VAL A 70 -10.46 -1.85 4.60
CA VAL A 70 -11.49 -2.49 3.76
C VAL A 70 -11.85 -3.88 4.29
N ILE A 71 -10.88 -4.64 4.80
CA ILE A 71 -11.09 -5.97 5.38
C ILE A 71 -11.75 -5.88 6.77
N LEU A 72 -11.35 -4.91 7.58
CA LEU A 72 -11.87 -4.67 8.93
C LEU A 72 -13.25 -4.01 8.94
N SER A 73 -13.73 -3.53 7.79
CA SER A 73 -15.10 -3.02 7.62
C SER A 73 -16.03 -4.03 6.92
N ASP A 74 -15.55 -5.24 6.63
CA ASP A 74 -16.38 -6.34 6.13
C ASP A 74 -17.11 -7.02 7.31
N PRO A 75 -18.44 -6.89 7.41
CA PRO A 75 -19.21 -7.47 8.52
C PRO A 75 -19.08 -8.99 8.60
N ILE A 76 -18.86 -9.68 7.47
CA ILE A 76 -18.67 -11.15 7.44
C ILE A 76 -17.32 -11.52 8.06
N PHE A 77 -16.29 -10.72 7.78
CA PHE A 77 -14.95 -10.93 8.34
C PHE A 77 -14.92 -10.64 9.85
N ILE A 78 -15.59 -9.56 10.28
CA ILE A 78 -15.77 -9.24 11.70
C ILE A 78 -16.53 -10.37 12.40
N GLU A 79 -17.63 -10.86 11.82
CA GLU A 79 -18.41 -11.97 12.37
C GLU A 79 -17.57 -13.26 12.47
N ALA A 80 -16.73 -13.54 11.47
CA ALA A 80 -15.82 -14.69 11.47
C ALA A 80 -14.72 -14.58 12.55
N ILE A 81 -14.16 -13.39 12.78
CA ILE A 81 -13.18 -13.16 13.86
C ILE A 81 -13.85 -13.29 15.23
N ILE A 82 -15.00 -12.64 15.42
CA ILE A 82 -15.75 -12.70 16.68
C ILE A 82 -16.13 -14.15 16.99
N LYS A 83 -16.65 -14.89 16.01
CA LYS A 83 -17.04 -16.29 16.16
C LYS A 83 -15.84 -17.21 16.46
N ASN A 84 -14.67 -16.94 15.89
CA ASN A 84 -13.44 -17.67 16.21
C ASN A 84 -12.81 -17.25 17.55
N GLN A 85 -12.97 -16.01 18.01
CA GLN A 85 -12.53 -15.60 19.35
C GLN A 85 -13.37 -16.24 20.46
N TYR A 86 -14.66 -16.51 20.23
CA TYR A 86 -15.50 -17.25 21.17
C TYR A 86 -15.17 -18.75 21.26
N ILE A 87 -14.40 -19.30 20.32
CA ILE A 87 -13.86 -20.68 20.41
C ILE A 87 -12.56 -20.71 21.24
N GLY A 88 -11.94 -19.54 21.51
CA GLY A 88 -10.67 -19.41 22.21
C GLY A 88 -10.74 -19.22 23.74
N TYR A 89 -11.93 -19.10 24.35
CA TYR A 89 -12.07 -19.04 25.82
C TYR A 89 -12.00 -20.42 26.50
N GLY A 90 -11.21 -21.33 25.93
CA GLY A 90 -11.12 -22.70 26.42
C GLY A 90 -9.97 -23.51 25.84
N MET A 91 -8.74 -22.96 25.78
CA MET A 91 -7.51 -23.68 26.13
C MET A 91 -6.24 -22.84 25.90
N PRO A 92 -5.20 -23.04 26.73
CA PRO A 92 -4.03 -22.18 26.79
C PRO A 92 -3.11 -22.42 25.58
N ILE A 93 -2.73 -21.34 24.92
CA ILE A 93 -1.69 -21.35 23.90
C ILE A 93 -0.35 -21.59 24.61
N LYS A 94 0.16 -22.82 24.58
CA LYS A 94 1.59 -23.06 24.81
C LYS A 94 2.32 -22.61 23.56
N ILE A 95 3.03 -21.50 23.71
CA ILE A 95 4.01 -20.99 22.75
C ILE A 95 5.28 -21.82 22.98
N PHE A 96 5.59 -22.75 22.07
CA PHE A 96 6.94 -23.16 21.64
C PHE A 96 6.83 -23.92 20.33
#